data_AF-A0A6B2LI61-F1
#
_entry.id   AF-A0A6B2LI61-F1
#
_cell.length_a   1.000
_cell.length_b   1.000
_cell.length_c   1.000
_cell.angle_alpha   90.00
_cell.angle_beta   90.00
_cell.angle_gamma   90.00
#
_symmetry.space_group_name_H-M   'P 1'
#
loop_
_entity.id
_entity.type
_entity.pdbx_description
1 polymer ?
#
loop_
_entity_poly.entity_id
_entity_poly.type
_entity_poly.pdbx_seq_one_letter_code
_entity_poly.pdbx_strand_id
1 'polypeptide(L)'
;MQPEEEATGTAWSYPQYFASVPALEKDNVINYFSLSPFYDPKCTNTILHQSQLAPDQIQAALATWKGKQYALDGDERPRLWSIIRSYRTNLNKIQTTGMFYIIDDKVYQSPTLRSVLQYRLASSVFHLHEAFNTLSSFTEYDPLCNYSWNKKKSESSLQPDPRKNLEYLGHINTDHLTSIVSAFPKRFENKLKRQNTEPDTQPNKKQRKV
;
A
#
# COMPACT_ATOMS: atom_id res chain seq x y z
N MET A 1 9.62 -19.78 -3.35
CA MET A 1 9.93 -18.38 -2.97
C MET A 1 9.31 -18.18 -1.61
N GLN A 2 10.11 -18.06 -0.55
CA GLN A 2 9.58 -17.63 0.74
C GLN A 2 9.03 -16.20 0.58
N PRO A 3 7.89 -15.86 1.20
CA PRO A 3 7.46 -14.48 1.26
C PRO A 3 8.55 -13.72 2.03
N GLU A 4 9.30 -12.87 1.32
CA GLU A 4 10.18 -11.91 1.97
C GLU A 4 9.27 -11.00 2.80
N GLU A 5 9.40 -11.07 4.12
CA GLU A 5 8.63 -10.25 5.05
C GLU A 5 8.89 -8.78 4.70
N GLU A 6 7.91 -8.13 4.06
CA GLU A 6 8.03 -6.72 3.68
C GLU A 6 8.01 -5.89 4.96
N ALA A 7 9.20 -5.54 5.47
CA ALA A 7 9.40 -4.64 6.61
C ALA A 7 9.14 -3.17 6.24
N THR A 8 8.12 -2.95 5.40
CA THR A 8 7.65 -1.64 4.97
C THR A 8 7.01 -0.93 6.16
N GLY A 9 7.67 0.11 6.69
CA GLY A 9 7.16 0.93 7.80
C GLY A 9 8.02 0.93 9.05
N THR A 10 9.07 0.11 9.12
CA THR A 10 10.10 0.20 10.17
C THR A 10 11.32 0.94 9.65
N ALA A 11 11.89 1.79 10.51
CA ALA A 11 13.15 2.47 10.26
C ALA A 11 14.24 1.78 11.06
N TRP A 12 15.40 1.55 10.44
CA TRP A 12 16.58 1.03 11.12
C TRP A 12 17.67 2.09 11.14
N SER A 13 18.39 2.21 12.25
CA SER A 13 19.55 3.08 12.37
C SER A 13 20.55 2.51 13.36
N TYR A 14 21.83 2.80 13.15
CA TYR A 14 22.90 2.38 14.04
C TYR A 14 23.81 3.57 14.39
N PRO A 15 23.43 4.36 15.42
CA PRO A 15 24.13 5.61 15.76
C PRO A 15 25.62 5.44 16.08
N GLN A 16 25.99 4.28 16.65
CA GLN A 16 27.38 4.00 17.05
C GLN A 16 28.36 3.79 15.89
N TYR A 17 27.89 3.64 14.65
CA TYR A 17 28.75 3.71 13.45
C TYR A 17 29.29 5.12 13.21
N PHE A 18 28.51 6.14 13.55
CA PHE A 18 28.90 7.54 13.35
C PHE A 18 29.93 8.04 14.38
N ALA A 19 30.26 7.21 15.38
CA ALA A 19 31.37 7.48 16.29
C ALA A 19 32.73 7.35 15.59
N SER A 20 32.84 6.47 14.58
CA SER A 20 34.08 6.29 13.80
C SER A 20 34.04 6.99 12.44
N VAL A 21 32.85 7.24 11.90
CA VAL A 21 32.66 7.86 10.58
C VAL A 21 31.83 9.14 10.72
N PRO A 22 32.37 10.33 10.41
CA PRO A 22 31.68 11.61 10.68
C PRO A 22 30.48 11.87 9.75
N ALA A 23 30.48 11.34 8.53
CA ALA A 23 29.40 11.54 7.56
C ALA A 23 29.25 10.35 6.62
N LEU A 24 28.04 10.15 6.10
CA LEU A 24 27.77 9.15 5.07
C LEU A 24 28.23 9.68 3.70
N GLU A 25 29.12 8.94 3.05
CA GLU A 25 29.74 9.24 1.75
C GLU A 25 29.56 8.04 0.81
N LYS A 26 29.69 8.25 -0.50
CA LYS A 26 29.47 7.22 -1.53
C LYS A 26 30.19 5.89 -1.25
N ASP A 27 31.40 5.97 -0.72
CA ASP A 27 32.25 4.80 -0.46
C ASP A 27 31.84 4.03 0.82
N ASN A 28 31.18 4.69 1.77
CA ASN A 28 30.83 4.12 3.06
C ASN A 28 29.34 3.77 3.19
N VAL A 29 28.47 4.30 2.31
CA VAL A 29 27.01 4.10 2.34
C VAL A 29 26.64 2.61 2.29
N ILE A 30 27.27 1.84 1.41
CA ILE A 30 27.02 0.40 1.29
C ILE A 30 27.50 -0.36 2.53
N ASN A 31 28.62 0.07 3.13
CA ASN A 31 29.13 -0.52 4.37
C ASN A 31 28.16 -0.27 5.53
N TYR A 32 27.64 0.95 5.66
CA TYR A 32 26.59 1.26 6.65
C TYR A 32 25.32 0.43 6.40
N PHE A 33 24.86 0.33 5.15
CA PHE A 33 23.71 -0.47 4.79
C PHE A 33 23.89 -1.96 5.11
N SER A 34 25.12 -2.49 5.04
CA SER A 34 25.41 -3.90 5.35
C SER A 34 25.14 -4.32 6.79
N LEU A 35 25.11 -3.34 7.71
CA LEU A 35 24.77 -3.54 9.12
C LEU A 35 23.26 -3.64 9.35
N SER A 36 22.46 -3.24 8.36
CA SER A 36 21.00 -3.22 8.47
C SER A 36 20.40 -4.63 8.32
N PRO A 37 19.24 -4.92 8.95
CA PRO A 37 18.54 -6.19 8.78
C PRO A 37 18.01 -6.40 7.35
N PHE A 38 17.99 -5.34 6.54
CA PHE A 38 17.59 -5.38 5.14
C PHE A 38 18.68 -5.96 4.23
N TYR A 39 19.93 -6.01 4.70
CA TYR A 39 21.05 -6.55 3.95
C TYR A 39 21.08 -8.07 4.03
N ASP A 40 21.38 -8.71 2.90
CA ASP A 40 21.46 -10.18 2.82
C ASP A 40 22.94 -10.58 2.90
N PRO A 41 23.38 -11.32 3.94
CA PRO A 41 24.78 -11.74 4.07
C PRO A 41 25.26 -12.60 2.90
N LYS A 42 24.35 -13.30 2.20
CA LYS A 42 24.66 -14.19 1.06
C LYS A 42 24.69 -13.47 -0.28
N CYS A 43 24.60 -12.14 -0.30
CA CYS A 43 24.66 -11.37 -1.54
C CYS A 43 26.07 -11.33 -2.13
N THR A 44 26.15 -11.02 -3.42
CA THR A 44 27.41 -10.90 -4.16
C THR A 44 28.32 -9.83 -3.57
N ASN A 45 27.76 -8.74 -3.03
CA ASN A 45 28.53 -7.68 -2.39
C ASN A 45 29.40 -8.21 -1.25
N THR A 46 28.85 -9.05 -0.35
CA THR A 46 29.61 -9.62 0.77
C THR A 46 30.80 -10.44 0.29
N ILE A 47 30.60 -11.26 -0.76
CA ILE A 47 31.65 -12.10 -1.34
C ILE A 47 32.76 -11.23 -1.96
N LEU A 48 32.38 -10.15 -2.65
CA LEU A 48 33.34 -9.21 -3.23
C LEU A 48 34.08 -8.39 -2.16
N HIS A 49 33.40 -8.01 -1.08
CA HIS A 49 34.04 -7.34 0.06
C HIS A 49 35.05 -8.25 0.77
N GLN A 50 34.74 -9.55 0.93
CA GLN A 50 35.68 -10.53 1.47
C GLN A 50 36.91 -10.74 0.58
N SER A 51 36.78 -10.49 -0.72
CA SER A 51 37.86 -10.62 -1.69
C SER A 51 38.85 -9.43 -1.67
N GLN A 52 38.67 -8.45 -0.77
CA GLN A 52 39.54 -7.27 -0.57
C GLN A 52 39.81 -6.46 -1.85
N LEU A 53 38.87 -6.45 -2.80
CA LEU A 53 38.96 -5.68 -4.03
C LEU A 53 38.76 -4.19 -3.76
N ALA A 54 39.38 -3.33 -4.58
CA ALA A 54 39.15 -1.89 -4.55
C ALA A 54 37.69 -1.56 -4.93
N PRO A 55 37.10 -0.45 -4.44
CA PRO A 55 35.68 -0.11 -4.69
C PRO A 55 35.33 -0.05 -6.18
N ASP A 56 36.22 0.49 -7.02
CA ASP A 56 36.03 0.54 -8.48
C ASP A 56 35.98 -0.86 -9.11
N GLN A 57 36.80 -1.78 -8.61
CA GLN A 57 36.83 -3.16 -9.06
C GLN A 57 35.58 -3.93 -8.60
N ILE A 58 35.04 -3.59 -7.43
CA ILE A 58 33.78 -4.17 -6.94
C ILE A 58 32.65 -3.80 -7.90
N GLN A 59 32.53 -2.54 -8.32
CA GLN A 59 31.51 -2.12 -9.28
C GLN A 59 31.63 -2.87 -10.62
N ALA A 60 32.86 -3.03 -11.13
CA ALA A 60 33.09 -3.81 -12.35
C ALA A 60 32.76 -5.31 -12.16
N ALA A 61 33.06 -5.88 -11.00
CA ALA A 61 32.77 -7.28 -10.69
C ALA A 61 31.26 -7.53 -10.52
N LEU A 62 30.51 -6.59 -9.94
CA LEU A 62 29.05 -6.65 -9.85
C LEU A 62 28.39 -6.72 -11.24
N ALA A 63 29.00 -6.14 -12.27
CA ALA A 63 28.54 -6.29 -13.65
C ALA A 63 28.79 -7.69 -14.23
N THR A 64 29.57 -8.56 -13.60
CA THR A 64 29.89 -9.90 -14.14
C THR A 64 29.20 -11.01 -13.37
N TRP A 65 29.14 -10.88 -12.05
CA TRP A 65 28.70 -11.95 -11.15
C TRP A 65 27.18 -12.10 -11.12
N LYS A 66 26.70 -13.34 -10.94
CA LYS A 66 25.27 -13.65 -10.80
C LYS A 66 24.87 -13.63 -9.33
N GLY A 67 23.62 -13.28 -9.05
CA GLY A 67 23.06 -13.32 -7.71
C GLY A 67 22.36 -12.04 -7.28
N LYS A 68 22.08 -11.95 -5.98
CA LYS A 68 21.51 -10.76 -5.35
C LYS A 68 22.62 -9.74 -5.14
N GLN A 69 22.40 -8.52 -5.57
CA GLN A 69 23.36 -7.43 -5.49
C GLN A 69 22.68 -6.14 -5.00
N TYR A 70 23.46 -5.32 -4.32
CA TYR A 70 23.06 -4.00 -3.86
C TYR A 70 23.93 -2.95 -4.55
N ALA A 71 23.30 -1.98 -5.18
CA ALA A 71 24.00 -0.90 -5.86
C ALA A 71 23.40 0.43 -5.44
N LEU A 72 24.25 1.45 -5.34
CA LEU A 72 23.79 2.82 -5.14
C LEU A 72 23.17 3.33 -6.45
N ASP A 73 22.01 3.95 -6.34
CA ASP A 73 21.29 4.57 -7.46
C ASP A 73 21.39 6.09 -7.37
N GLY A 74 22.03 6.69 -8.38
CA GLY A 74 22.16 8.14 -8.53
C GLY A 74 23.46 8.75 -8.00
N ASP A 75 23.56 10.06 -8.25
CA ASP A 75 24.65 10.91 -7.75
C ASP A 75 24.44 11.31 -6.29
N GLU A 76 25.52 11.77 -5.67
CA GLU A 76 25.56 12.24 -4.29
C GLU A 76 24.52 13.34 -4.04
N ARG A 77 23.50 13.02 -3.25
CA ARG A 77 22.53 13.98 -2.74
C ARG A 77 22.76 14.18 -1.25
N PRO A 78 22.85 15.43 -0.78
CA PRO A 78 23.02 15.68 0.64
C PRO A 78 21.83 15.07 1.40
N ARG A 79 22.13 14.18 2.36
CA ARG A 79 21.19 13.57 3.32
C ARG A 79 20.21 12.54 2.74
N LEU A 80 20.33 12.17 1.47
CA LEU A 80 19.49 11.15 0.84
C LEU A 80 20.31 10.20 -0.02
N TRP A 81 20.30 8.91 0.31
CA TRP A 81 20.91 7.88 -0.49
C TRP A 81 19.88 6.84 -0.93
N SER A 82 19.87 6.48 -2.21
CA SER A 82 19.02 5.42 -2.76
C SER A 82 19.86 4.19 -3.08
N ILE A 83 19.45 3.04 -2.55
CA ILE A 83 20.08 1.74 -2.80
C ILE A 83 19.08 0.84 -3.50
N ILE A 84 19.46 0.31 -4.66
CA ILE A 84 18.67 -0.66 -5.41
C ILE A 84 19.17 -2.06 -5.07
N ARG A 85 18.23 -2.92 -4.68
CA ARG A 85 18.44 -4.36 -4.63
C ARG A 85 18.00 -4.96 -5.95
N SER A 86 18.91 -5.66 -6.60
CA SER A 86 18.62 -6.36 -7.85
C SER A 86 19.11 -7.81 -7.80
N TYR A 87 18.52 -8.63 -8.66
CA TYR A 87 18.90 -10.01 -8.86
C TYR A 87 19.33 -10.21 -10.31
N ARG A 88 20.59 -10.59 -10.49
CA ARG A 88 21.19 -10.81 -11.81
C ARG A 88 21.17 -12.29 -12.14
N THR A 89 20.38 -12.68 -13.14
CA THR A 89 20.30 -14.07 -13.61
C THR A 89 21.36 -14.36 -14.66
N ASN A 90 21.60 -13.40 -15.56
CA ASN A 90 22.53 -13.49 -16.68
C ASN A 90 23.20 -12.12 -16.92
N LEU A 91 24.21 -12.08 -17.78
CA LEU A 91 24.95 -10.85 -18.09
C LEU A 91 24.06 -9.72 -18.65
N ASN A 92 22.98 -10.08 -19.35
CA ASN A 92 22.08 -9.10 -19.96
C ASN A 92 20.75 -8.92 -19.19
N LYS A 93 20.54 -9.67 -18.11
CA LYS A 93 19.26 -9.69 -17.39
C LYS A 93 19.45 -9.41 -15.90
N ILE A 94 19.02 -8.21 -15.51
CA ILE A 94 18.94 -7.75 -14.13
C ILE A 94 17.46 -7.50 -13.82
N GLN A 95 17.00 -7.99 -12.69
CA GLN A 95 15.66 -7.72 -12.17
C GLN A 95 15.77 -6.91 -10.88
N THR A 96 15.20 -5.71 -10.85
CA THR A 96 15.07 -4.93 -9.61
C THR A 96 14.07 -5.62 -8.69
N THR A 97 14.50 -5.98 -7.48
CA THR A 97 13.71 -6.71 -6.48
C THR A 97 13.30 -5.81 -5.31
N GLY A 98 13.96 -4.67 -5.12
CA GLY A 98 13.59 -3.71 -4.07
C GLY A 98 14.41 -2.44 -4.12
N MET A 99 13.96 -1.43 -3.39
CA MET A 99 14.65 -0.15 -3.22
C MET A 99 14.67 0.21 -1.75
N PHE A 100 15.75 0.83 -1.32
CA PHE A 100 15.97 1.30 0.05
C PHE A 100 16.43 2.74 0.01
N TYR A 101 16.00 3.53 0.99
CA TYR A 101 16.41 4.92 1.13
C TYR A 101 17.08 5.10 2.48
N ILE A 102 18.15 5.88 2.51
CA ILE A 102 18.79 6.32 3.74
C ILE A 102 18.56 7.81 3.85
N ILE A 103 17.80 8.22 4.88
CA ILE A 103 17.41 9.60 5.15
C ILE A 103 17.80 9.91 6.58
N ASP A 104 18.62 10.96 6.79
CA ASP A 104 19.12 11.35 8.12
C ASP A 104 19.60 10.13 8.93
N ASP A 105 20.52 9.35 8.34
CA ASP A 105 21.15 8.16 8.93
C ASP A 105 20.20 6.99 9.24
N LYS A 106 18.93 7.08 8.84
CA LYS A 106 17.94 6.00 9.00
C LYS A 106 17.69 5.31 7.66
N VAL A 107 17.75 3.98 7.67
CA VAL A 107 17.46 3.12 6.53
C VAL A 107 15.97 2.78 6.52
N TYR A 108 15.34 3.02 5.38
CA TYR A 108 13.94 2.75 5.10
C TYR A 108 13.81 1.82 3.90
N GLN A 109 12.94 0.82 4.01
CA GLN A 109 12.52 0.03 2.86
C GLN A 109 11.46 0.78 2.05
N SER A 110 11.67 0.91 0.74
CA SER A 110 10.65 1.49 -0.15
C SER A 110 9.48 0.53 -0.30
N PRO A 111 8.23 0.99 -0.11
CA PRO A 111 7.08 0.20 -0.50
C PRO A 111 7.07 0.02 -2.02
N THR A 112 6.45 -1.08 -2.49
CA THR A 112 6.14 -1.21 -3.91
C THR A 112 5.00 -0.26 -4.30
N LEU A 113 5.01 0.23 -5.54
CA LEU A 113 3.92 1.06 -6.07
C LEU A 113 2.56 0.38 -5.92
N ARG A 114 2.52 -0.94 -6.14
CA ARG A 114 1.32 -1.76 -5.97
C ARG A 114 0.78 -1.66 -4.54
N SER A 115 1.64 -1.86 -3.55
CA SER A 115 1.25 -1.82 -2.13
C SER A 115 0.70 -0.43 -1.76
N VAL A 116 1.35 0.65 -2.22
CA VAL A 116 0.88 2.02 -1.98
C VAL A 116 -0.50 2.26 -2.60
N LEU A 117 -0.70 1.89 -3.87
CA LEU A 117 -1.97 2.10 -4.57
C LEU A 117 -3.10 1.28 -3.94
N GLN A 118 -2.82 0.01 -3.62
CA GLN A 118 -3.78 -0.87 -2.96
C GLN A 118 -4.22 -0.28 -1.62
N TYR A 119 -3.28 0.19 -0.81
CA TYR A 119 -3.59 0.84 0.47
C TYR A 119 -4.45 2.10 0.29
N ARG A 120 -4.13 2.95 -0.68
CA ARG A 120 -4.86 4.20 -0.93
C ARG A 120 -6.29 3.94 -1.43
N LEU A 121 -6.47 3.00 -2.35
CA LEU A 121 -7.78 2.61 -2.85
C LEU A 121 -8.63 1.97 -1.75
N ALA A 122 -8.05 1.03 -1.01
CA ALA A 122 -8.70 0.38 0.12
C ALA A 122 -9.18 1.39 1.16
N SER A 123 -8.30 2.32 1.56
CA SER A 123 -8.62 3.39 2.50
C SER A 123 -9.75 4.27 1.96
N SER A 124 -9.73 4.63 0.67
CA SER A 124 -10.78 5.46 0.09
C SER A 124 -12.15 4.76 0.10
N VAL A 125 -12.19 3.49 -0.27
CA VAL A 125 -13.41 2.65 -0.23
C VAL A 125 -13.91 2.48 1.19
N PHE A 126 -13.01 2.29 2.16
CA PHE A 126 -13.36 2.20 3.58
C PHE A 126 -14.08 3.46 4.06
N HIS A 127 -13.49 4.64 3.83
CA HIS A 127 -14.09 5.90 4.27
C HIS A 127 -15.42 6.17 3.54
N LEU A 128 -15.56 5.80 2.26
CA LEU A 128 -16.84 5.90 1.55
C LEU A 128 -17.90 4.97 2.15
N HIS A 129 -17.53 3.73 2.48
CA HIS A 129 -18.43 2.77 3.12
C HIS A 129 -18.87 3.27 4.50
N GLU A 130 -17.95 3.80 5.30
CA GLU A 130 -18.26 4.40 6.60
C GLU A 130 -19.16 5.64 6.45
N ALA A 131 -18.89 6.51 5.47
CA ALA A 131 -19.73 7.67 5.16
C ALA A 131 -21.16 7.27 4.75
N PHE A 132 -21.33 6.21 3.94
CA PHE A 132 -22.67 5.72 3.60
C PHE A 132 -23.39 5.06 4.77
N ASN A 133 -22.67 4.34 5.63
CA ASN A 133 -23.26 3.72 6.82
C ASN A 133 -23.72 4.80 7.81
N THR A 134 -22.90 5.81 8.06
CA THR A 134 -23.29 6.97 8.88
C THR A 134 -24.48 7.70 8.24
N LEU A 135 -24.44 7.98 6.93
CA LEU A 135 -25.55 8.62 6.23
C LEU A 135 -26.86 7.83 6.33
N SER A 136 -26.83 6.52 6.10
CA SER A 136 -28.01 5.66 6.22
C SER A 136 -28.57 5.62 7.63
N SER A 137 -27.72 5.81 8.65
CA SER A 137 -28.16 5.89 10.04
C SER A 137 -28.93 7.17 10.35
N PHE A 138 -28.73 8.25 9.56
CA PHE A 138 -29.41 9.54 9.69
C PHE A 138 -30.72 9.65 8.88
N THR A 139 -30.94 8.75 7.92
CA THR A 139 -32.16 8.72 7.10
C THR A 139 -33.25 7.93 7.79
N GLU A 140 -34.43 8.52 7.94
CA GLU A 140 -35.65 7.86 8.39
C GLU A 140 -36.65 7.84 7.24
N TYR A 141 -37.22 6.66 6.96
CA TYR A 141 -38.19 6.49 5.88
C TYR A 141 -39.58 6.29 6.46
N ASP A 142 -40.51 7.19 6.11
CA ASP A 142 -41.93 7.07 6.40
C ASP A 142 -42.68 6.87 5.07
N PRO A 143 -43.48 5.80 4.89
CA PRO A 143 -44.22 5.55 3.65
C PRO A 143 -45.21 6.67 3.27
N LEU A 144 -45.63 7.52 4.21
CA LEU A 144 -46.53 8.65 3.94
C LEU A 144 -45.76 9.97 3.70
N CYS A 145 -44.67 10.18 4.43
CA CYS A 145 -43.91 11.44 4.40
C CYS A 145 -42.60 11.37 3.59
N ASN A 146 -42.32 10.24 2.93
CA ASN A 146 -41.07 9.94 2.22
C ASN A 146 -39.84 10.03 3.15
N TYR A 147 -38.66 10.31 2.60
CA TYR A 147 -37.41 10.35 3.36
C TYR A 147 -37.30 11.64 4.18
N SER A 148 -36.92 11.51 5.45
CA SER A 148 -36.60 12.62 6.34
C SER A 148 -35.20 12.47 6.95
N TRP A 149 -34.59 13.59 7.34
CA TRP A 149 -33.25 13.65 7.94
C TRP A 149 -33.35 13.90 9.44
N ASN A 150 -32.89 12.93 10.26
CA ASN A 150 -32.96 13.06 11.71
C ASN A 150 -31.70 13.74 12.27
N LYS A 151 -31.77 15.07 12.42
CA LYS A 151 -30.65 15.90 12.91
C LYS A 151 -30.24 15.62 14.36
N LYS A 152 -31.12 15.04 15.19
CA LYS A 152 -30.85 14.78 16.62
C LYS A 152 -29.83 13.68 16.86
N LYS A 153 -29.62 12.80 15.88
CA LYS A 153 -28.65 11.70 15.95
C LYS A 153 -27.21 12.15 15.65
N SER A 154 -27.03 13.37 15.13
CA SER A 154 -25.74 13.86 14.60
C SER A 154 -24.67 14.17 15.66
N GLU A 155 -25.05 14.43 16.91
CA GLU A 155 -24.09 14.90 17.93
C GLU A 155 -23.37 13.77 18.70
N SER A 156 -23.86 12.52 18.66
CA SER A 156 -23.34 11.43 19.51
C SER A 156 -22.35 10.48 18.85
N SER A 157 -22.10 10.55 17.53
CA SER A 157 -21.34 9.53 16.79
C SER A 157 -20.14 10.03 15.96
N LEU A 158 -19.65 11.26 16.19
CA LEU A 158 -18.72 11.96 15.28
C LEU A 158 -17.21 11.72 15.49
N GLN A 159 -16.81 10.68 16.23
CA GLN A 159 -15.39 10.34 16.34
C GLN A 159 -15.10 9.12 15.44
N PRO A 160 -14.63 9.32 14.20
CA PRO A 160 -14.10 8.21 13.41
C PRO A 160 -12.90 7.64 14.15
N ASP A 161 -12.98 6.38 14.57
CA ASP A 161 -11.90 5.72 15.29
C ASP A 161 -10.82 5.30 14.27
N PRO A 162 -9.62 5.90 14.28
CA PRO A 162 -8.57 5.60 13.31
C PRO A 162 -8.12 4.13 13.38
N ARG A 163 -8.38 3.43 14.48
CA ARG A 163 -8.06 2.00 14.65
C ARG A 163 -8.88 1.11 13.73
N LYS A 164 -10.14 1.48 13.44
CA LYS A 164 -11.02 0.71 12.55
C LYS A 164 -10.50 0.64 11.11
N ASN A 165 -9.84 1.70 10.65
CA ASN A 165 -9.21 1.71 9.33
C ASN A 165 -8.04 0.71 9.30
N LEU A 166 -7.20 0.68 10.34
CA LEU A 166 -6.07 -0.24 10.41
C LEU A 166 -6.53 -1.71 10.53
N GLU A 167 -7.58 -1.98 11.30
CA GLU A 167 -8.22 -3.30 11.36
C GLU A 167 -8.81 -3.70 9.99
N TYR A 168 -9.52 -2.79 9.33
CA TYR A 168 -10.08 -3.04 7.99
C TYR A 168 -8.97 -3.37 6.98
N LEU A 169 -7.85 -2.65 7.02
CA LEU A 169 -6.68 -2.89 6.18
C LEU A 169 -5.98 -4.22 6.49
N GLY A 170 -5.92 -4.63 7.76
CA GLY A 170 -5.38 -5.93 8.18
C GLY A 170 -6.23 -7.12 7.71
N HIS A 171 -7.54 -6.91 7.51
CA HIS A 171 -8.48 -7.93 7.01
C HIS A 171 -8.67 -7.93 5.48
N ILE A 172 -8.00 -7.03 4.76
CA ILE A 172 -8.00 -7.03 3.29
C ILE A 172 -7.08 -8.17 2.80
N ASN A 173 -7.61 -9.39 2.85
CA ASN A 173 -7.34 -10.34 1.78
C ASN A 173 -7.92 -9.72 0.50
N THR A 174 -7.17 -9.79 -0.59
CA THR A 174 -7.55 -9.27 -1.92
C THR A 174 -8.98 -9.63 -2.35
N ASP A 175 -9.49 -10.75 -1.83
CA ASP A 175 -10.81 -11.31 -2.11
C ASP A 175 -11.95 -10.52 -1.44
N HIS A 176 -11.69 -9.83 -0.33
CA HIS A 176 -12.71 -9.03 0.35
C HIS A 176 -12.99 -7.72 -0.42
N LEU A 177 -11.96 -7.12 -1.01
CA LEU A 177 -12.14 -5.93 -1.86
C LEU A 177 -12.88 -6.27 -3.15
N THR A 178 -12.60 -7.42 -3.78
CA THR A 178 -13.34 -7.86 -4.99
C THR A 178 -14.79 -8.19 -4.65
N SER A 179 -15.07 -8.76 -3.48
CA SER A 179 -16.43 -8.96 -2.96
C SER A 179 -17.17 -7.62 -2.76
N ILE A 180 -16.56 -6.65 -2.08
CA ILE A 180 -17.19 -5.34 -1.85
C ILE A 180 -17.44 -4.60 -3.16
N VAL A 181 -16.45 -4.57 -4.06
CA VAL A 181 -16.58 -3.93 -5.38
C VAL A 181 -17.67 -4.62 -6.21
N SER A 182 -17.79 -5.95 -6.17
CA SER A 182 -18.83 -6.69 -6.90
C SER A 182 -20.22 -6.63 -6.25
N ALA A 183 -20.30 -6.36 -4.95
CA ALA A 183 -21.54 -6.14 -4.22
C ALA A 183 -22.12 -4.72 -4.43
N PHE A 184 -21.25 -3.74 -4.68
CA PHE A 184 -21.63 -2.34 -4.88
C PHE A 184 -22.65 -2.12 -6.04
N PRO A 185 -22.47 -2.69 -7.25
CA PRO A 185 -23.45 -2.53 -8.33
C PRO A 185 -24.78 -3.25 -8.05
N LYS A 186 -24.76 -4.40 -7.36
CA LYS A 186 -25.98 -5.20 -7.12
C LYS A 186 -26.96 -4.54 -6.15
N ARG A 187 -26.46 -3.79 -5.16
CA ARG A 187 -27.32 -3.03 -4.23
C ARG A 187 -27.98 -1.82 -4.90
N PHE A 188 -27.30 -1.16 -5.84
CA PHE A 188 -27.86 -0.03 -6.60
C PHE A 188 -28.87 -0.49 -7.66
N GLU A 189 -28.59 -1.55 -8.41
CA GLU A 189 -29.53 -2.09 -9.40
C GLU A 189 -30.83 -2.60 -8.77
N ASN A 190 -30.76 -3.25 -7.60
CA ASN A 190 -31.95 -3.75 -6.92
C ASN A 190 -32.85 -2.63 -6.38
N LYS A 191 -32.32 -1.43 -6.14
CA LYS A 191 -33.11 -0.25 -5.78
C LYS A 191 -33.79 0.40 -7.00
N LEU A 192 -33.11 0.41 -8.15
CA LEU A 192 -33.67 0.91 -9.42
C LEU A 192 -34.77 -0.01 -9.97
N LYS A 193 -34.60 -1.33 -9.88
CA LYS A 193 -35.60 -2.31 -10.32
C LYS A 193 -36.88 -2.31 -9.46
N ARG A 194 -36.78 -1.92 -8.18
CA ARG A 194 -37.94 -1.79 -7.27
C ARG A 194 -38.80 -0.55 -7.52
N GLN A 195 -38.31 0.45 -8.24
CA GLN A 195 -39.09 1.63 -8.63
C GLN A 195 -39.85 1.44 -9.96
N ASN A 196 -39.54 0.40 -10.73
CA ASN A 196 -40.13 0.18 -12.06
C ASN A 196 -41.18 -0.94 -12.10
N THR A 197 -41.63 -1.43 -10.94
CA THR A 197 -42.71 -2.43 -10.82
C THR A 197 -43.83 -1.89 -9.93
N GLU A 198 -44.60 -0.93 -10.45
CA GLU A 198 -45.97 -0.69 -9.99
C GLU A 198 -46.96 -1.50 -10.88
N PRO A 199 -48.05 -2.04 -10.32
CA PRO A 199 -48.92 -2.98 -11.02
C PRO A 199 -49.89 -2.30 -12.01
N ASP A 200 -50.03 -2.89 -13.19
CA ASP A 200 -51.01 -2.53 -14.22
C ASP A 200 -52.43 -2.38 -13.62
N THR A 201 -52.97 -1.17 -13.75
CA THR A 201 -54.35 -0.83 -13.39
C THR A 201 -55.30 -1.42 -14.42
N GLN A 202 -56.19 -2.35 -14.02
CA GLN A 202 -57.27 -2.85 -14.88
C GLN A 202 -58.32 -1.74 -15.16
N PRO A 203 -58.81 -1.57 -16.41
CA PRO A 203 -59.86 -0.60 -16.70
C PRO A 203 -61.25 -1.13 -16.33
N ASN A 204 -61.92 -0.40 -15.45
CA ASN A 204 -63.27 -0.65 -14.95
C ASN A 204 -64.34 -0.27 -16.02
N LYS A 205 -65.00 -1.26 -16.64
CA LYS A 205 -66.13 -1.05 -17.55
C LYS A 205 -67.42 -0.79 -16.77
N LYS A 206 -67.83 0.47 -16.64
CA LYS A 206 -69.21 0.84 -16.24
C LYS A 206 -70.17 0.57 -17.39
N GLN A 207 -71.05 -0.42 -17.22
CA GLN A 207 -72.26 -0.61 -18.03
C GLN A 207 -73.27 0.51 -17.68
N ARG A 208 -73.73 1.26 -18.68
CA ARG A 208 -74.99 2.02 -18.59
C ARG A 208 -76.07 1.23 -19.34
N LYS A 209 -77.06 0.74 -18.59
CA LYS A 209 -78.33 0.22 -19.13
C LYS A 209 -79.23 1.40 -19.50
N VAL A 210 -79.89 1.28 -20.66
CA VAL A 210 -81.21 1.86 -20.95
C VAL A 210 -82.20 0.71 -20.89
#